data_AF-W8YM64-F1
#
_entry.id   AF-W8YM64-F1
#
_cell.length_a   1.000
_cell.length_b   1.000
_cell.length_c   1.000
_cell.angle_alpha   90.00
_cell.angle_beta   90.00
_cell.angle_gamma   90.00
#
_symmetry.space_group_name_H-M   'P 1'
#
loop_
_entity.id
_entity.type
_entity.pdbx_description
1 polymer ?
#
loop_
_entity_poly.entity_id
_entity_poly.type
_entity_poly.pdbx_seq_one_letter_code
_entity_poly.pdbx_strand_id
1 'polypeptide(L)'
;MNRELAQENITMDRSSATGQLMFHLFASFAEFERNLVRERTEAGRIVAKDRGRFGGKPEKLGEKEQQMIQTFLSPPPIKDIAQILKISRTTVYRYLQK
;
A
#
# COMPACT_ATOMS: atom_id res chain seq x y z
N MET A 1 -3.44 1.76 57.27
CA MET A 1 -2.26 0.93 56.91
C MET A 1 -2.36 0.67 55.42
N ASN A 2 -1.60 1.45 54.65
CA ASN A 2 -1.79 1.58 53.21
C ASN A 2 -1.42 0.27 52.51
N ARG A 3 -2.39 -0.30 51.77
CA ARG A 3 -2.12 -1.32 50.75
C ARG A 3 -1.36 -0.64 49.63
N GLU A 4 -0.04 -0.73 49.66
CA GLU A 4 0.76 -0.56 48.46
C GLU A 4 0.37 -1.72 47.53
N LEU A 5 -0.50 -1.40 46.57
CA LEU A 5 -0.72 -2.22 45.41
C LEU A 5 0.67 -2.43 44.80
N ALA A 6 1.21 -3.64 44.94
CA ALA A 6 2.39 -4.08 44.22
C ALA A 6 2.05 -3.92 42.74
N GLN A 7 2.43 -2.77 42.20
CA GLN A 7 2.46 -2.53 40.79
C GLN A 7 3.57 -3.46 40.30
N GLU A 8 3.23 -4.71 40.00
CA GLU A 8 4.11 -5.63 39.30
C GLU A 8 4.40 -4.96 37.96
N ASN A 9 5.48 -4.18 37.94
CA ASN A 9 6.13 -3.76 36.72
C ASN A 9 6.43 -5.06 35.98
N ILE A 10 5.76 -5.27 34.84
CA ILE A 10 6.12 -6.35 33.94
C ILE A 10 7.51 -6.00 33.42
N THR A 11 8.54 -6.40 34.15
CA THR A 11 9.92 -6.29 33.72
C THR A 11 10.09 -7.28 32.57
N MET A 12 10.06 -6.77 31.34
CA MET A 12 10.36 -7.55 30.15
C MET A 12 11.86 -7.80 30.01
N ASP A 13 12.46 -8.36 31.07
CA ASP A 13 13.83 -8.83 31.02
C ASP A 13 13.88 -10.18 30.30
N ARG A 14 14.37 -10.13 29.07
CA ARG A 14 14.56 -11.29 28.20
C ARG A 14 15.62 -12.28 28.69
N SER A 15 16.39 -11.91 29.71
CA SER A 15 17.38 -12.80 30.33
C SER A 15 16.73 -13.83 31.26
N SER A 16 15.46 -13.65 31.61
CA SER A 16 14.68 -14.60 32.41
C SER A 16 13.76 -15.46 31.54
N ALA A 17 13.53 -16.72 31.96
CA ALA A 17 12.59 -17.61 31.26
C ALA A 17 11.17 -17.03 31.17
N THR A 18 10.70 -16.38 32.24
CA THR A 18 9.40 -15.69 32.29
C THR A 18 9.34 -14.51 31.31
N GLY A 19 10.38 -13.68 31.25
CA GLY A 19 10.42 -12.54 30.33
C GLY A 19 10.54 -12.96 28.87
N GLN A 20 11.23 -14.07 28.58
CA GLN A 20 11.25 -14.67 27.25
C GLN A 20 9.87 -15.17 26.82
N LEU A 21 9.15 -15.88 27.70
CA LEU A 21 7.77 -16.33 27.43
C LEU A 21 6.84 -15.15 27.15
N MET A 22 6.86 -14.14 28.02
CA MET A 22 6.02 -12.95 27.86
C MET A 22 6.35 -12.21 26.56
N PHE A 23 7.64 -12.08 26.22
CA PHE A 23 8.04 -11.48 24.95
C PHE A 23 7.43 -12.22 23.76
N HIS A 24 7.50 -13.56 23.72
CA HIS A 24 6.95 -14.34 22.61
C HIS A 24 5.42 -14.25 22.54
N LEU A 25 4.74 -14.21 23.68
CA LEU A 25 3.30 -14.03 23.75
C LEU A 25 2.88 -12.68 23.16
N PHE A 26 3.52 -11.58 23.58
CA PHE A 26 3.23 -10.26 23.04
C PHE A 26 3.61 -10.12 21.57
N ALA A 27 4.70 -10.74 21.12
CA ALA A 27 5.05 -10.78 19.71
C ALA A 27 3.95 -11.50 18.89
N SER A 28 3.45 -12.62 19.40
CA SER A 28 2.37 -13.38 18.76
C SER A 28 1.06 -12.58 18.73
N PHE A 29 0.74 -11.84 19.79
CA PHE A 29 -0.42 -10.95 19.82
C PHE A 29 -0.29 -9.79 18.84
N ALA A 30 0.89 -9.16 18.75
CA ALA A 30 1.12 -8.09 17.78
C ALA A 30 0.94 -8.58 16.33
N GLU A 31 1.41 -9.79 16.03
CA GLU A 31 1.18 -10.43 14.73
C GLU A 31 -0.31 -10.71 14.48
N PHE A 32 -1.00 -11.27 15.48
CA PHE A 32 -2.43 -11.54 15.40
C PHE A 32 -3.24 -10.26 15.13
N GLU A 33 -2.99 -9.19 15.87
CA GLU A 33 -3.67 -7.89 15.67
C GLU A 33 -3.38 -7.33 14.27
N ARG A 34 -2.13 -7.43 13.80
CA ARG A 34 -1.76 -6.99 12.46
C ARG A 34 -2.52 -7.76 11.38
N ASN A 35 -2.69 -9.08 11.56
CA ASN A 35 -3.43 -9.93 10.64
C ASN A 35 -4.92 -9.58 10.64
N LEU A 36 -5.53 -9.37 11.81
CA LEU A 36 -6.94 -8.93 11.90
C LEU A 36 -7.19 -7.59 11.18
N VAL A 37 -6.29 -6.60 11.34
CA VAL A 37 -6.40 -5.32 10.64
C VAL A 37 -6.30 -5.51 9.13
N ARG A 38 -5.39 -6.39 8.68
CA ARG A 38 -5.22 -6.71 7.26
C ARG A 38 -6.46 -7.37 6.68
N GLU A 39 -7.04 -8.35 7.35
CA GLU A 39 -8.27 -9.04 6.93
C GLU A 39 -9.44 -8.07 6.77
N ARG A 40 -9.64 -7.18 7.76
CA ARG A 40 -10.69 -6.14 7.67
C ARG A 40 -10.45 -5.18 6.53
N THR A 41 -9.21 -4.75 6.32
CA THR A 41 -8.85 -3.84 5.22
C THR A 41 -9.10 -4.51 3.87
N GLU A 42 -8.76 -5.79 3.73
CA GLU A 42 -8.98 -6.53 2.49
C GLU A 42 -10.46 -6.72 2.21
N ALA A 43 -11.27 -7.08 3.21
CA ALA A 43 -12.72 -7.15 3.07
C ALA A 43 -13.31 -5.80 2.62
N GLY A 44 -12.86 -4.69 3.23
CA GLY A 44 -13.27 -3.35 2.82
C GLY A 44 -12.84 -2.99 1.39
N ARG A 45 -11.63 -3.42 0.98
CA ARG A 45 -11.10 -3.21 -0.36
C ARG A 45 -11.89 -3.96 -1.42
N ILE A 46 -12.31 -5.19 -1.15
CA ILE A 46 -13.16 -5.99 -2.04
C ILE A 46 -14.50 -5.26 -2.25
N VAL A 47 -15.16 -4.85 -1.16
CA VAL A 47 -16.43 -4.11 -1.23
C VAL A 47 -16.27 -2.77 -1.97
N ALA A 48 -15.15 -2.07 -1.78
CA ALA A 48 -14.85 -0.84 -2.51
C ALA A 48 -14.67 -1.10 -4.01
N LYS A 49 -13.97 -2.19 -4.37
CA LYS A 49 -13.73 -2.61 -5.75
C LYS A 49 -15.04 -2.96 -6.46
N ASP A 50 -15.95 -3.67 -5.80
CA ASP A 50 -17.27 -4.02 -6.35
C ASP A 50 -18.12 -2.77 -6.61
N ARG A 51 -17.90 -1.69 -5.84
CA ARG A 51 -18.49 -0.37 -6.06
C ARG A 51 -17.76 0.48 -7.11
N GLY A 52 -16.77 -0.09 -7.81
CA GLY A 52 -15.98 0.60 -8.84
C GLY A 52 -14.82 1.45 -8.32
N ARG A 53 -14.49 1.39 -7.02
CA ARG A 53 -13.32 2.09 -6.44
C ARG A 53 -12.12 1.15 -6.38
N PHE A 54 -11.29 1.19 -7.43
CA PHE A 54 -10.13 0.31 -7.57
C PHE A 54 -8.88 0.77 -6.78
N GLY A 55 -8.87 2.04 -6.31
CA GLY A 55 -7.71 2.63 -5.63
C GLY A 55 -6.54 2.91 -6.57
N GLY A 56 -5.34 3.07 -6.01
CA GLY A 56 -4.12 3.35 -6.76
C GLY A 56 -3.98 4.80 -7.23
N LYS A 57 -2.88 5.07 -7.95
CA LYS A 57 -2.62 6.40 -8.53
C LYS A 57 -3.52 6.58 -9.76
N PRO A 58 -4.27 7.69 -9.89
CA PRO A 58 -5.08 7.94 -11.07
C PRO A 58 -4.19 8.02 -12.32
N GLU A 59 -4.71 7.51 -13.45
CA GLU A 59 -4.04 7.66 -14.73
C GLU A 59 -3.94 9.14 -15.11
N LYS A 60 -2.79 9.52 -15.66
CA LYS A 60 -2.55 10.91 -16.07
C LYS A 60 -3.21 11.30 -17.39
N LEU A 61 -3.51 10.30 -18.22
CA LEU A 61 -4.06 10.50 -19.56
C LEU A 61 -5.46 9.90 -19.61
N GLY A 62 -6.40 10.62 -20.22
CA GLY A 62 -7.72 10.09 -20.54
C GLY A 62 -7.68 9.11 -21.72
N GLU A 63 -8.76 8.36 -21.93
CA GLU A 63 -8.86 7.33 -22.99
C GLU A 63 -8.52 7.86 -24.38
N LYS A 64 -8.98 9.08 -24.72
CA LYS A 64 -8.71 9.72 -26.01
C LYS A 64 -7.23 10.01 -26.23
N GLU A 65 -6.54 10.44 -25.18
CA GLU A 65 -5.10 10.75 -25.25
C GLU A 65 -4.28 9.46 -25.35
N GLN A 66 -4.72 8.39 -24.68
CA GLN A 66 -4.11 7.07 -24.81
C GLN A 66 -4.29 6.51 -26.23
N GLN A 67 -5.49 6.60 -26.78
CA GLN A 67 -5.76 6.21 -28.18
C GLN A 67 -4.94 7.04 -29.17
N MET A 68 -4.78 8.34 -28.92
CA MET A 68 -3.94 9.21 -29.75
C MET A 68 -2.49 8.70 -29.78
N ILE A 69 -1.91 8.33 -28.64
CA ILE A 69 -0.55 7.76 -28.57
C ILE A 69 -0.45 6.46 -29.38
N GLN A 70 -1.46 5.59 -29.34
CA GLN A 70 -1.44 4.27 -29.99
C GLN A 70 -1.74 4.32 -31.50
N THR A 71 -2.52 5.31 -31.97
CA THR A 71 -3.06 5.35 -33.34
C THR A 71 -2.12 6.02 -34.35
N PHE A 72 -0.98 6.56 -33.92
CA PHE A 72 -0.07 7.21 -34.85
C PHE A 72 0.53 6.22 -35.87
N LEU A 73 0.02 6.26 -37.10
CA LEU A 73 0.48 5.48 -38.26
C LEU A 73 1.93 5.87 -38.67
N SER A 74 2.32 7.11 -38.41
CA SER A 74 3.68 7.66 -38.44
C SER A 74 3.86 8.57 -37.22
N PRO A 75 4.37 8.06 -36.09
CA PRO A 75 4.42 8.83 -34.86
C PRO A 75 5.38 10.01 -34.97
N PRO A 76 4.95 11.23 -34.55
CA PRO A 76 5.90 12.31 -34.31
C PRO A 76 6.94 11.85 -33.28
N PRO A 77 8.13 12.47 -33.26
CA PRO A 77 9.17 12.14 -32.30
C PRO A 77 8.60 12.06 -30.88
N ILE A 78 9.00 11.05 -30.11
CA ILE A 78 8.47 10.81 -28.74
C ILE A 78 8.64 12.02 -27.83
N LYS A 79 9.64 12.87 -28.11
CA LYS A 79 9.86 14.15 -27.45
C LYS A 79 8.68 15.11 -27.65
N ASP A 80 8.14 15.18 -28.85
CA ASP A 80 7.08 16.11 -29.21
C ASP A 80 5.75 15.63 -28.62
N ILE A 81 5.49 14.32 -28.64
CA ILE A 81 4.35 13.70 -27.95
C ILE A 81 4.38 14.01 -26.45
N ALA A 82 5.56 13.82 -25.83
CA ALA A 82 5.75 14.11 -24.41
C ALA A 82 5.50 15.59 -24.07
N GLN A 83 5.90 16.51 -24.95
CA GLN A 83 5.72 17.95 -24.77
C GLN A 83 4.24 18.37 -24.95
N ILE A 84 3.57 17.87 -25.99
CA ILE A 84 2.15 18.14 -26.26
C ILE A 84 1.28 17.66 -25.10
N LEU A 85 1.52 16.43 -24.63
CA LEU A 85 0.74 15.79 -23.56
C LEU A 85 1.26 16.15 -22.15
N LYS A 86 2.30 17.00 -22.04
CA LYS A 86 2.92 17.43 -20.77
C LYS A 86 3.26 16.28 -19.83
N ILE A 87 3.76 15.18 -20.39
CA ILE A 87 4.20 13.99 -19.64
C ILE A 87 5.67 13.68 -19.93
N SER A 88 6.29 12.83 -19.11
CA SER A 88 7.67 12.40 -19.37
C SER A 88 7.73 11.43 -20.55
N ARG A 89 8.87 11.41 -21.26
CA ARG A 89 9.15 10.42 -22.31
C ARG A 89 8.93 8.98 -21.82
N THR A 90 9.34 8.69 -20.59
CA THR A 90 9.12 7.38 -19.93
C THR A 90 7.64 7.04 -19.76
N THR A 91 6.78 8.04 -19.56
CA THR A 91 5.33 7.84 -19.49
C THR A 91 4.76 7.53 -20.86
N VAL A 92 5.24 8.19 -21.92
CA VAL A 92 4.87 7.88 -23.32
C VAL A 92 5.23 6.43 -23.67
N TYR A 93 6.47 6.01 -23.43
CA TYR A 93 6.89 4.62 -23.66
C TYR A 93 6.06 3.59 -22.90
N ARG A 94 5.69 3.91 -21.65
CA ARG A 94 4.84 3.02 -20.84
C ARG A 94 3.47 2.81 -21.47
N TYR A 95 2.88 3.83 -22.09
CA TYR A 95 1.59 3.69 -22.78
C TYR A 95 1.72 3.02 -24.16
N LEU A 96 2.89 3.10 -24.81
CA LEU A 96 3.16 2.37 -26.06
C LEU A 96 3.45 0.88 -25.84
N GLN A 97 3.91 0.49 -24.66
CA GLN A 97 4.19 -0.91 -24.28
C GLN A 97 3.03 -1.58 -23.52
N LYS A 98 1.95 -0.83 -23.24
CA LYS A 98 0.77 -1.31 -22.51
C LYS A 98 -0.22 -1.90 -23.50
#